data_AF-A0A8H5C6Y8-F1
#
_entry.id   AF-A0A8H5C6Y8-F1
#
_cell.length_a   1.000
_cell.length_b   1.000
_cell.length_c   1.000
_cell.angle_alpha   90.00
_cell.angle_beta   90.00
_cell.angle_gamma   90.00
#
_symmetry.space_group_name_H-M   'P 1'
#
loop_
_entity.id
_entity.type
_entity.pdbx_description
1 polymer ?
#
loop_
_entity_poly.entity_id
_entity_poly.type
_entity_poly.pdbx_seq_one_letter_code
_entity_poly.pdbx_strand_id
1 'polypeptide(L)'
;MLWKFVSISTISNDHGPSSLRLKTAFAVLQCRNNQASVDVAQVRLMGVYLEQPGTSSTIAEVLQDRDLLQDLTIDSVARQLVQIPLRITEGLTLNAAGEEILITFGLLKALTRNAGAWASIRRFRAVSLLFKALSHLLASNDVGDGTVVLATSRLAHETLQWLKARSPAISKMLAQAVEGGVLSIISTTFGSSAGLPGTVGYDFAFNDLALVALHTCYPALLKPLKHALSPPSISRDNSGERVRGLWKIVEASLARSLEHYERGTAATTCDNLTHKEATRHSNDSGTQAIAHKTCSNCHTVVYCSKLCQEADWSLHRDECETAKNVYMERKAFGGWLSLRTRMFLRAALERMVNTEQWGSSLTLSLPFLLETVNSAARISDPYQARSPLTLFHDITPAVMEG
;
A
#
# COMPACT_ATOMS: atom_id res chain seq x y z
N MET A 1 -20.12 -21.57 14.91
CA MET A 1 -19.39 -21.80 16.18
C MET A 1 -17.90 -21.61 15.92
N LEU A 2 -17.61 -20.44 15.36
CA LEU A 2 -16.37 -19.96 14.77
C LEU A 2 -16.07 -18.68 15.54
N TRP A 3 -14.92 -18.58 16.20
CA TRP A 3 -14.37 -17.38 16.85
C TRP A 3 -15.44 -16.34 17.26
N LYS A 4 -16.39 -16.78 18.11
CA LYS A 4 -17.24 -15.83 18.83
C LYS A 4 -16.32 -15.21 19.87
N PHE A 5 -16.29 -13.87 19.87
CA PHE A 5 -15.85 -13.01 20.97
C PHE A 5 -15.06 -13.75 22.05
N VAL A 6 -13.75 -13.54 22.10
CA VAL A 6 -13.01 -13.70 23.36
C VAL A 6 -13.71 -12.80 24.38
N SER A 7 -14.59 -13.40 25.17
CA SER A 7 -15.13 -12.79 26.37
C SER A 7 -13.96 -12.62 27.33
N ILE A 8 -13.84 -11.41 27.88
CA ILE A 8 -12.83 -10.98 28.85
C ILE A 8 -12.73 -11.94 30.06
N SER A 9 -13.74 -12.78 30.29
CA SER A 9 -13.85 -13.70 31.41
C SER A 9 -12.92 -14.93 31.37
N THR A 10 -12.23 -15.23 30.28
CA THR A 10 -11.36 -16.44 30.17
C THR A 10 -9.86 -16.15 30.08
N ILE A 11 -9.43 -14.89 30.12
CA ILE A 11 -8.02 -14.60 30.43
C ILE A 11 -7.85 -14.89 31.92
N SER A 12 -7.26 -16.04 32.21
CA SER A 12 -6.84 -16.47 33.55
C SER A 12 -6.31 -15.28 34.37
N ASN A 13 -6.58 -15.28 35.68
CA ASN A 13 -5.97 -14.36 36.67
C ASN A 13 -4.45 -14.53 36.78
N ASP A 14 -3.82 -15.21 35.83
CA ASP A 14 -2.39 -15.30 35.73
C ASP A 14 -1.78 -13.90 35.50
N HIS A 15 -0.95 -13.50 36.45
CA HIS A 15 -0.24 -12.22 36.48
C HIS A 15 1.07 -12.25 35.68
N GLY A 16 1.26 -13.28 34.84
CA GLY A 16 2.43 -13.40 33.97
C GLY A 16 2.61 -12.17 33.04
N PRO A 17 3.85 -11.80 32.69
CA PRO A 17 4.16 -10.63 31.86
C PRO A 17 3.38 -10.57 30.54
N SER A 18 3.09 -11.73 29.93
CA SER A 18 2.32 -11.84 28.69
C SER A 18 0.84 -11.44 28.86
N SER A 19 0.23 -11.75 30.01
CA SER A 19 -1.16 -11.37 30.35
C SER A 19 -1.29 -9.85 30.53
N LEU A 20 -0.29 -9.20 31.14
CA LEU A 20 -0.25 -7.75 31.30
C LEU A 20 -0.05 -7.03 29.95
N ARG A 21 0.80 -7.55 29.07
CA ARG A 21 1.00 -7.04 27.70
C ARG A 21 -0.27 -7.10 26.87
N LEU A 22 -0.97 -8.23 26.90
CA LEU A 22 -2.26 -8.43 26.24
C LEU A 22 -3.34 -7.48 26.77
N LYS A 23 -3.50 -7.36 28.09
CA LYS A 23 -4.46 -6.43 28.72
C LYS A 23 -4.19 -4.97 28.33
N THR A 24 -2.92 -4.58 28.26
CA THR A 24 -2.52 -3.21 27.89
C THR A 24 -2.77 -2.94 26.40
N ALA A 25 -2.39 -3.85 25.50
CA ALA A 25 -2.66 -3.70 24.07
C ALA A 25 -4.17 -3.70 23.76
N PHE A 26 -4.97 -4.50 24.47
CA PHE A 26 -6.43 -4.45 24.35
C PHE A 26 -7.03 -3.14 24.86
N ALA A 27 -6.51 -2.58 25.96
CA ALA A 27 -6.92 -1.26 26.42
C ALA A 27 -6.63 -0.17 25.37
N VAL A 28 -5.49 -0.22 24.67
CA VAL A 28 -5.20 0.67 23.52
C VAL A 28 -6.27 0.52 22.42
N LEU A 29 -6.62 -0.73 22.06
CA LEU A 29 -7.56 -1.02 20.97
C LEU A 29 -9.03 -0.65 21.29
N GLN A 30 -9.42 -0.71 22.57
CA GLN A 30 -10.77 -0.32 23.01
C GLN A 30 -10.96 1.20 23.12
N CYS A 31 -9.88 1.98 23.18
CA CYS A 31 -9.92 3.45 23.18
C CYS A 31 -10.22 4.00 21.77
N ARG A 32 -11.40 3.67 21.23
CA ARG A 32 -11.74 4.02 19.85
C ARG A 32 -11.86 5.53 19.61
N ASN A 33 -12.25 6.32 20.62
CA ASN A 33 -12.62 7.74 20.46
C ASN A 33 -11.93 8.74 21.41
N ASN A 34 -11.00 8.32 22.27
CA ASN A 34 -10.32 9.24 23.20
C ASN A 34 -8.81 9.18 23.02
N GLN A 35 -8.22 10.23 22.43
CA GLN A 35 -6.78 10.30 22.17
C GLN A 35 -5.96 10.26 23.47
N ALA A 36 -6.44 10.89 24.55
CA ALA A 36 -5.75 10.87 25.84
C ALA A 36 -5.62 9.45 26.42
N SER A 37 -6.59 8.57 26.14
CA SER A 37 -6.53 7.18 26.59
C SER A 37 -5.57 6.33 25.75
N VAL A 38 -5.36 6.66 24.47
CA VAL A 38 -4.33 6.04 23.62
C VAL A 38 -2.95 6.42 24.12
N ASP A 39 -2.73 7.69 24.45
CA ASP A 39 -1.45 8.19 24.92
C ASP A 39 -1.07 7.52 26.27
N VAL A 40 -1.99 7.45 27.23
CA VAL A 40 -1.78 6.73 28.52
C VAL A 40 -1.46 5.25 28.30
N ALA A 41 -2.11 4.60 27.34
CA ALA A 41 -1.87 3.20 27.06
C ALA A 41 -0.54 2.96 26.31
N GLN A 42 -0.09 3.90 25.48
CA GLN A 42 1.26 3.92 24.90
C GLN A 42 2.34 4.09 25.98
N VAL A 43 2.14 4.98 26.95
CA VAL A 43 3.05 5.16 28.10
C VAL A 43 3.18 3.87 28.89
N ARG A 44 2.07 3.18 29.17
CA ARG A 44 2.08 1.90 29.87
C ARG A 44 2.75 0.80 29.06
N LEU A 45 2.54 0.77 27.75
CA LEU A 45 3.21 -0.18 26.85
C LEU A 45 4.72 0.04 26.91
N MET A 46 5.18 1.30 26.77
CA MET A 46 6.59 1.65 26.89
C MET A 46 7.17 1.30 28.26
N GLY A 47 6.45 1.55 29.35
CA GLY A 47 6.90 1.17 30.70
C GLY A 47 7.19 -0.33 30.82
N VAL A 48 6.40 -1.18 30.15
CA VAL A 48 6.61 -2.64 30.09
C VAL A 48 7.75 -3.04 29.15
N TYR A 49 8.07 -2.23 28.14
CA TYR A 49 9.15 -2.51 27.17
C TYR A 49 10.50 -1.88 27.56
N LEU A 50 10.50 -0.87 28.42
CA LEU A 50 11.68 -0.08 28.81
C LEU A 50 12.13 -0.37 30.26
N GLU A 51 11.83 -1.53 30.84
CA GLU A 51 12.30 -1.95 32.18
C GLU A 51 13.85 -2.12 32.24
N GLN A 52 14.57 -1.02 32.05
CA GLN A 52 16.00 -0.85 32.26
C GLN A 52 16.17 0.12 33.44
N PRO A 53 16.83 -0.28 34.53
CA PRO A 53 17.08 0.61 35.67
C PRO A 53 17.89 1.85 35.24
N GLY A 54 17.37 3.06 35.50
CA GLY A 54 18.07 4.33 35.23
C GLY A 54 17.48 5.26 34.17
N THR A 55 16.28 4.99 33.65
CA THR A 55 15.68 5.70 32.51
C THR A 55 14.66 6.81 32.86
N SER A 56 14.44 7.11 34.14
CA SER A 56 13.32 7.96 34.57
C SER A 56 13.34 9.40 34.04
N SER A 57 14.51 10.02 33.85
CA SER A 57 14.59 11.37 33.25
C SER A 57 14.36 11.35 31.73
N THR A 58 14.87 10.33 31.05
CA THR A 58 14.68 10.13 29.60
C THR A 58 13.22 9.82 29.26
N ILE A 59 12.49 9.12 30.14
CA ILE A 59 11.06 8.85 29.95
C ILE A 59 10.26 10.16 29.96
N ALA A 60 10.56 11.11 30.84
CA ALA A 60 9.83 12.38 30.89
C ALA A 60 10.02 13.22 29.61
N GLU A 61 11.23 13.23 29.04
CA GLU A 61 11.53 13.90 27.77
C GLU A 61 10.86 13.20 26.57
N VAL A 62 10.89 11.86 26.52
CA VAL A 62 10.22 11.07 25.47
C VAL A 62 8.69 11.23 25.53
N LEU A 63 8.12 11.43 26.72
CA LEU A 63 6.69 11.69 26.87
C LEU A 63 6.27 13.10 26.40
N GLN A 64 7.20 14.05 26.34
CA GLN A 64 6.93 15.38 25.80
C GLN A 64 7.02 15.41 24.27
N ASP A 65 7.82 14.53 23.67
CA ASP A 65 7.94 14.38 22.21
C ASP A 65 7.10 13.22 21.69
N ARG A 66 5.87 13.55 21.25
CA ARG A 66 4.91 12.58 20.71
C ARG A 66 5.43 11.86 19.46
N ASP A 67 6.19 12.53 18.61
CA ASP A 67 6.70 11.95 17.37
C ASP A 67 7.83 10.96 17.68
N LEU A 68 8.70 11.30 18.64
CA LEU A 68 9.72 10.38 19.15
C LEU A 68 9.11 9.14 19.82
N LEU A 69 8.09 9.33 20.67
CA LEU A 69 7.35 8.23 21.30
C LEU A 69 6.74 7.29 20.25
N GLN A 70 6.13 7.87 19.22
CA GLN A 70 5.57 7.12 18.09
C GLN A 70 6.65 6.34 17.34
N ASP A 71 7.79 6.98 17.03
CA ASP A 71 8.93 6.35 16.37
C ASP A 71 9.47 5.16 17.15
N LEU A 72 9.69 5.32 18.47
CA LEU A 72 10.17 4.27 19.35
C LEU A 72 9.17 3.12 19.47
N THR A 73 7.88 3.43 19.50
CA THR A 73 6.82 2.40 19.53
C THR A 73 6.83 1.58 18.24
N ILE A 74 6.96 2.24 17.08
CA ILE A 74 7.01 1.56 15.78
C ILE A 74 8.31 0.75 15.63
N ASP A 75 9.45 1.24 16.12
CA ASP A 75 10.71 0.48 16.16
C ASP A 75 10.56 -0.78 17.02
N SER A 76 9.99 -0.65 18.23
CA SER A 76 9.73 -1.79 19.12
C SER A 76 8.83 -2.83 18.46
N VAL A 77 7.74 -2.39 17.82
CA VAL A 77 6.86 -3.26 17.03
C VAL A 77 7.63 -3.97 15.90
N ALA A 78 8.46 -3.24 15.15
CA ALA A 78 9.27 -3.83 14.10
C ALA A 78 10.24 -4.89 14.64
N ARG A 79 10.92 -4.63 15.76
CA ARG A 79 11.79 -5.61 16.43
C ARG A 79 11.02 -6.85 16.86
N GLN A 80 9.80 -6.70 17.40
CA GLN A 80 8.96 -7.84 17.76
C GLN A 80 8.61 -8.69 16.55
N LEU A 81 8.22 -8.08 15.42
CA LEU A 81 7.93 -8.82 14.18
C LEU A 81 9.14 -9.60 13.66
N VAL A 82 10.37 -9.11 13.86
CA VAL A 82 11.60 -9.84 13.52
C VAL A 82 11.78 -11.09 14.41
N GLN A 83 11.38 -11.02 15.68
CA GLN A 83 11.55 -12.13 16.62
C GLN A 83 10.52 -13.25 16.46
N ILE A 84 9.32 -12.97 15.93
CA ILE A 84 8.24 -13.96 15.80
C ILE A 84 8.70 -15.19 14.97
N PRO A 85 9.27 -15.06 13.75
CA PRO A 85 9.76 -16.21 13.00
C PRO A 85 10.80 -17.07 13.74
N LEU A 86 11.72 -16.43 14.49
CA LEU A 86 12.73 -17.12 15.28
C LEU A 86 12.07 -17.94 16.39
N ARG A 87 11.12 -17.33 17.11
CA ARG A 87 10.40 -18.01 18.20
C ARG A 87 9.51 -19.15 17.71
N ILE A 88 8.89 -19.03 16.53
CA ILE A 88 8.17 -20.17 15.89
C ILE A 88 9.14 -21.34 15.68
N THR A 89 10.35 -21.06 15.20
CA THR A 89 11.39 -22.09 15.01
C THR A 89 11.85 -22.71 16.33
N GLU A 90 11.84 -21.93 17.41
CA GLU A 90 12.15 -22.39 18.78
C GLU A 90 10.97 -23.08 19.49
N GLY A 91 9.84 -23.30 18.81
CA GLY A 91 8.70 -24.05 19.33
C GLY A 91 7.54 -23.20 19.86
N LEU A 92 7.49 -21.89 19.58
CA LEU A 92 6.29 -21.09 19.81
C LEU A 92 5.12 -21.66 19.01
N THR A 93 3.99 -21.92 19.69
CA THR A 93 2.81 -22.49 19.03
C THR A 93 2.26 -21.53 17.97
N LEU A 94 1.68 -22.08 16.89
CA LEU A 94 1.10 -21.28 15.81
C LEU A 94 -0.01 -20.34 16.32
N ASN A 95 -0.79 -20.77 17.32
CA ASN A 95 -1.81 -19.93 17.95
C ASN A 95 -1.20 -18.72 18.67
N ALA A 96 -0.16 -18.94 19.49
CA ALA A 96 0.51 -17.86 20.20
C ALA A 96 1.18 -16.89 19.22
N ALA A 97 1.82 -17.40 18.17
CA ALA A 97 2.39 -16.57 17.12
C ALA A 97 1.30 -15.74 16.40
N GLY A 98 0.17 -16.35 16.05
CA GLY A 98 -0.97 -15.67 15.44
C GLY A 98 -1.51 -14.53 16.31
N GLU A 99 -1.64 -14.76 17.62
CA GLU A 99 -2.04 -13.72 18.59
C GLU A 99 -1.04 -12.56 18.65
N GLU A 100 0.26 -12.84 18.73
CA GLU A 100 1.30 -11.80 18.74
C GLU A 100 1.25 -10.95 17.45
N ILE A 101 1.06 -11.58 16.29
CA ILE A 101 0.93 -10.86 15.01
C ILE A 101 -0.33 -10.00 14.99
N LEU A 102 -1.48 -10.51 15.47
CA LEU A 102 -2.74 -9.76 15.52
C LEU A 102 -2.64 -8.53 16.43
N ILE A 103 -2.05 -8.67 17.61
CA ILE A 103 -1.78 -7.56 18.53
C ILE A 103 -0.91 -6.51 17.83
N THR A 104 0.15 -6.97 17.18
CA THR A 104 1.09 -6.10 16.48
C THR A 104 0.44 -5.33 15.34
N PHE A 105 -0.38 -6.00 14.54
CA PHE A 105 -1.18 -5.35 13.49
C PHE A 105 -2.15 -4.32 14.07
N GLY A 106 -2.83 -4.66 15.17
CA GLY A 106 -3.72 -3.74 15.88
C GLY A 106 -3.01 -2.46 16.34
N LEU A 107 -1.78 -2.60 16.87
CA LEU A 107 -0.95 -1.47 17.28
C LEU A 107 -0.53 -0.60 16.08
N LEU A 108 -0.05 -1.21 14.98
CA LEU A 108 0.28 -0.47 13.75
C LEU A 108 -0.91 0.33 13.21
N LYS A 109 -2.10 -0.27 13.21
CA LYS A 109 -3.33 0.39 12.78
C LYS A 109 -3.74 1.54 13.70
N ALA A 110 -3.52 1.42 15.01
CA ALA A 110 -3.77 2.51 15.95
C ALA A 110 -2.78 3.67 15.76
N LEU A 111 -1.50 3.37 15.53
CA LEU A 111 -0.43 4.36 15.35
C LEU A 111 -0.61 5.20 14.08
N THR A 112 -1.13 4.61 13.00
CA THR A 112 -1.35 5.29 11.70
C THR A 112 -2.52 6.27 11.66
N ARG A 113 -3.16 6.55 12.80
CA ARG A 113 -4.07 7.70 12.92
C ARG A 113 -3.33 9.03 12.73
N ASN A 114 -2.03 9.06 13.04
CA ASN A 114 -1.15 10.20 12.75
C ASN A 114 -0.47 10.00 11.39
N ALA A 115 -0.44 11.06 10.58
CA ALA A 115 0.27 11.09 9.29
C ALA A 115 1.78 10.78 9.44
N GLY A 116 2.40 11.28 10.52
CA GLY A 116 3.84 11.10 10.79
C GLY A 116 4.25 9.62 10.92
N ALA A 117 3.36 8.81 11.49
CA ALA A 117 3.57 7.36 11.69
C ALA A 117 3.96 6.60 10.42
N TRP A 118 3.45 7.02 9.26
CA TRP A 118 3.73 6.35 7.99
C TRP A 118 5.20 6.46 7.58
N ALA A 119 5.85 7.56 7.93
CA ALA A 119 7.28 7.73 7.67
C ALA A 119 8.10 6.70 8.45
N SER A 120 7.75 6.48 9.72
CA SER A 120 8.40 5.55 10.63
C SER A 120 8.11 4.09 10.25
N ILE A 121 6.84 3.75 9.95
CA ILE A 121 6.44 2.41 9.46
C ILE A 121 7.25 2.04 8.22
N ARG A 122 7.41 3.01 7.30
CA ARG A 122 8.23 2.81 6.11
C ARG A 122 9.70 2.66 6.45
N ARG A 123 10.25 3.54 7.30
CA ARG A 123 11.67 3.53 7.71
C ARG A 123 12.04 2.20 8.35
N PHE A 124 11.23 1.69 9.27
CA PHE A 124 11.44 0.42 9.96
C PHE A 124 10.93 -0.80 9.20
N ARG A 125 10.42 -0.61 7.97
CA ARG A 125 9.88 -1.68 7.11
C ARG A 125 8.85 -2.57 7.81
N ALA A 126 8.05 -2.01 8.71
CA ALA A 126 7.14 -2.78 9.56
C ALA A 126 6.12 -3.60 8.75
N VAL A 127 5.69 -3.09 7.58
CA VAL A 127 4.80 -3.84 6.66
C VAL A 127 5.51 -5.09 6.12
N SER A 128 6.76 -4.97 5.69
CA SER A 128 7.53 -6.12 5.18
C SER A 128 7.74 -7.17 6.27
N LEU A 129 8.06 -6.73 7.48
CA LEU A 129 8.24 -7.61 8.63
C LEU A 129 6.94 -8.31 9.04
N LEU A 130 5.81 -7.61 8.98
CA LEU A 130 4.49 -8.17 9.25
C LEU A 130 4.16 -9.29 8.27
N PHE A 131 4.29 -9.03 6.95
CA PHE A 131 4.06 -10.04 5.93
C PHE A 131 5.04 -11.20 6.03
N LYS A 132 6.30 -10.94 6.42
CA LYS A 132 7.29 -11.99 6.64
C LYS A 132 6.90 -12.91 7.79
N ALA A 133 6.43 -12.34 8.91
CA ALA A 133 5.92 -13.12 10.04
C ALA A 133 4.69 -13.97 9.64
N LEU A 134 3.75 -13.39 8.87
CA LEU A 134 2.60 -14.11 8.33
C LEU A 134 2.99 -15.25 7.39
N SER A 135 3.96 -15.01 6.50
CA SER A 135 4.46 -16.01 5.56
C SER A 135 5.16 -17.16 6.30
N HIS A 136 5.90 -16.88 7.38
CA HIS A 136 6.50 -17.91 8.22
C HIS A 136 5.45 -18.71 8.98
N LEU A 137 4.44 -18.05 9.57
CA LEU A 137 3.32 -18.73 10.24
C LEU A 137 2.63 -19.72 9.29
N LEU A 138 2.42 -19.31 8.04
CA LEU A 138 1.81 -20.14 7.01
C LEU A 138 2.71 -21.30 6.57
N ALA A 139 4.02 -21.08 6.44
CA ALA A 139 4.98 -22.10 6.05
C ALA A 139 5.26 -23.14 7.15
N SER A 140 5.11 -22.75 8.43
CA SER A 140 5.25 -23.65 9.58
C SER A 140 3.99 -24.49 9.86
N ASN A 141 2.88 -24.20 9.17
CA ASN A 141 1.69 -25.01 9.24
C ASN A 141 1.82 -26.20 8.27
N ASP A 142 1.72 -27.42 8.79
CA ASP A 142 1.53 -28.59 7.93
C ASP A 142 0.32 -28.32 7.02
N VAL A 143 0.53 -28.46 5.71
CA VAL A 143 -0.29 -27.91 4.60
C VAL A 143 -1.79 -28.28 4.63
N GLY A 144 -2.23 -29.08 5.61
CA GLY A 144 -3.61 -29.53 5.79
C GLY A 144 -4.53 -28.63 6.64
N ASP A 145 -4.03 -27.77 7.53
CA ASP A 145 -4.95 -26.96 8.36
C ASP A 145 -5.43 -25.70 7.62
N GLY A 146 -6.57 -25.82 6.95
CA GLY A 146 -7.25 -24.71 6.27
C GLY A 146 -7.61 -23.55 7.20
N THR A 147 -7.66 -23.75 8.53
CA THR A 147 -7.95 -22.70 9.52
C THR A 147 -6.83 -21.67 9.58
N VAL A 148 -5.57 -22.12 9.65
CA VAL A 148 -4.40 -21.24 9.68
C VAL A 148 -4.26 -20.50 8.35
N VAL A 149 -4.50 -21.18 7.22
CA VAL A 149 -4.48 -20.55 5.89
C VAL A 149 -5.54 -19.45 5.81
N LEU A 150 -6.78 -19.73 6.22
CA LEU A 150 -7.86 -18.75 6.19
C LEU A 150 -7.58 -17.56 7.12
N ALA A 151 -7.10 -17.80 8.34
CA ALA A 151 -6.77 -16.74 9.30
C ALA A 151 -5.64 -15.84 8.79
N THR A 152 -4.59 -16.44 8.21
CA THR A 152 -3.46 -15.71 7.64
C THR A 152 -3.88 -14.90 6.41
N SER A 153 -4.67 -15.51 5.51
CA SER A 153 -5.22 -14.85 4.33
C SER A 153 -6.11 -13.65 4.70
N ARG A 154 -6.98 -13.82 5.71
CA ARG A 154 -7.81 -12.74 6.23
C ARG A 154 -6.98 -11.58 6.77
N LEU A 155 -5.95 -11.87 7.56
CA LEU A 155 -5.12 -10.84 8.16
C LEU A 155 -4.27 -10.12 7.10
N ALA A 156 -3.78 -10.84 6.09
CA ALA A 156 -3.14 -10.26 4.91
C ALA A 156 -4.10 -9.31 4.18
N HIS A 157 -5.32 -9.75 3.91
CA HIS A 157 -6.35 -8.94 3.26
C HIS A 157 -6.70 -7.70 4.06
N GLU A 158 -6.98 -7.83 5.36
CA GLU A 158 -7.28 -6.69 6.25
C GLU A 158 -6.10 -5.69 6.29
N THR A 159 -4.86 -6.18 6.25
CA THR A 159 -3.67 -5.35 6.17
C THR A 159 -3.62 -4.59 4.83
N LEU A 160 -3.85 -5.27 3.71
CA LEU A 160 -3.86 -4.63 2.39
C LEU A 160 -5.00 -3.61 2.24
N GLN A 161 -6.19 -3.89 2.75
CA GLN A 161 -7.29 -2.94 2.78
C GLN A 161 -6.97 -1.72 3.66
N TRP A 162 -6.32 -1.93 4.81
CA TRP A 162 -5.83 -0.83 5.65
C TRP A 162 -4.80 0.03 4.91
N LEU A 163 -3.84 -0.59 4.22
CA LEU A 163 -2.87 0.13 3.39
C LEU A 163 -3.56 0.90 2.26
N LYS A 164 -4.53 0.30 1.57
CA LYS A 164 -5.32 0.96 0.51
C LYS A 164 -6.08 2.17 1.04
N ALA A 165 -6.71 2.05 2.20
CA ALA A 165 -7.56 3.09 2.76
C ALA A 165 -6.79 4.23 3.44
N ARG A 166 -5.57 3.98 3.93
CA ARG A 166 -4.89 4.92 4.83
C ARG A 166 -3.48 5.29 4.41
N SER A 167 -2.83 4.51 3.55
CA SER A 167 -1.45 4.79 3.18
C SER A 167 -1.38 5.83 2.06
N PRO A 168 -0.77 6.99 2.30
CA PRO A 168 -0.54 7.98 1.26
C PRO A 168 0.49 7.51 0.22
N ALA A 169 1.31 6.53 0.57
CA ALA A 169 2.35 5.96 -0.29
C ALA A 169 2.12 4.47 -0.52
N ILE A 170 0.88 4.09 -0.87
CA ILE A 170 0.45 2.69 -1.05
C ILE A 170 1.43 1.86 -1.87
N SER A 171 1.97 2.39 -2.98
CA SER A 171 2.91 1.66 -3.84
C SER A 171 4.20 1.26 -3.13
N LYS A 172 4.72 2.11 -2.23
CA LYS A 172 5.90 1.78 -1.41
C LYS A 172 5.56 0.75 -0.32
N MET A 173 4.35 0.81 0.23
CA MET A 173 3.90 -0.16 1.23
C MET A 173 3.60 -1.53 0.61
N LEU A 174 3.01 -1.55 -0.58
CA LEU A 174 2.83 -2.77 -1.37
C LEU A 174 4.17 -3.38 -1.78
N ALA A 175 5.16 -2.56 -2.16
CA ALA A 175 6.52 -3.04 -2.38
C ALA A 175 7.07 -3.78 -1.14
N GLN A 176 6.90 -3.20 0.06
CA GLN A 176 7.28 -3.85 1.32
C GLN A 176 6.48 -5.14 1.58
N ALA A 177 5.17 -5.16 1.29
CA ALA A 177 4.35 -6.36 1.43
C ALA A 177 4.80 -7.49 0.49
N VAL A 178 5.15 -7.16 -0.76
CA VAL A 178 5.73 -8.09 -1.74
C VAL A 178 7.06 -8.65 -1.25
N GLU A 179 7.97 -7.79 -0.79
CA GLU A 179 9.24 -8.22 -0.17
C GLU A 179 9.03 -9.08 1.07
N GLY A 180 7.94 -8.86 1.81
CA GLY A 180 7.53 -9.65 2.97
C GLY A 180 6.86 -10.98 2.62
N GLY A 181 6.60 -11.28 1.35
CA GLY A 181 6.01 -12.55 0.94
C GLY A 181 4.48 -12.55 0.80
N VAL A 182 3.82 -11.40 0.62
CA VAL A 182 2.36 -11.37 0.38
C VAL A 182 1.93 -12.24 -0.81
N LEU A 183 2.75 -12.31 -1.87
CA LEU A 183 2.48 -13.19 -3.01
C LEU A 183 2.56 -14.67 -2.63
N SER A 184 3.42 -15.05 -1.70
CA SER A 184 3.45 -16.43 -1.18
C SER A 184 2.18 -16.75 -0.42
N ILE A 185 1.68 -15.83 0.42
CA ILE A 185 0.41 -16.01 1.15
C ILE A 185 -0.77 -16.15 0.18
N ILE A 186 -0.85 -15.30 -0.84
CA ILE A 186 -1.87 -15.37 -1.89
C ILE A 186 -1.80 -16.72 -2.63
N SER A 187 -0.61 -17.12 -3.09
CA SER A 187 -0.40 -18.39 -3.81
C SER A 187 -0.76 -19.62 -2.97
N THR A 188 -0.32 -19.65 -1.70
CA THR A 188 -0.64 -20.74 -0.77
C THR A 188 -2.13 -20.79 -0.46
N THR A 189 -2.80 -19.63 -0.35
CA THR A 189 -4.25 -19.59 -0.18
C THR A 189 -4.93 -20.29 -1.34
N PHE A 190 -4.61 -19.92 -2.60
CA PHE A 190 -5.17 -20.57 -3.79
C PHE A 190 -4.84 -22.06 -3.93
N GLY A 191 -3.69 -22.51 -3.43
CA GLY A 191 -3.30 -23.93 -3.43
C GLY A 191 -3.97 -24.77 -2.35
N SER A 192 -4.64 -24.16 -1.38
CA SER A 192 -5.26 -24.83 -0.24
C SER A 192 -6.78 -25.04 -0.41
N SER A 193 -7.39 -25.83 0.48
CA SER A 193 -8.85 -25.95 0.58
C SER A 193 -9.54 -24.62 0.89
N ALA A 194 -8.87 -23.70 1.59
CA ALA A 194 -9.35 -22.35 1.85
C ALA A 194 -9.30 -21.43 0.61
N GLY A 195 -8.68 -21.88 -0.48
CA GLY A 195 -8.66 -21.21 -1.79
C GLY A 195 -9.65 -21.78 -2.78
N LEU A 196 -10.55 -22.67 -2.37
CA LEU A 196 -11.60 -23.15 -3.26
C LEU A 196 -12.59 -22.03 -3.58
N PRO A 197 -13.23 -22.07 -4.76
CA PRO A 197 -14.17 -21.03 -5.17
C PRO A 197 -15.36 -20.93 -4.25
N GLY A 198 -15.85 -19.70 -4.07
CA GLY A 198 -16.97 -19.43 -3.16
C GLY A 198 -16.59 -19.54 -1.68
N THR A 199 -15.31 -19.81 -1.36
CA THR A 199 -14.79 -19.64 -0.01
C THR A 199 -14.34 -18.20 0.20
N VAL A 200 -14.40 -17.78 1.46
CA VAL A 200 -13.97 -16.44 1.88
C VAL A 200 -12.45 -16.23 1.63
N GLY A 201 -11.64 -17.28 1.76
CA GLY A 201 -10.20 -17.20 1.50
C GLY A 201 -9.87 -16.97 0.02
N TYR A 202 -10.64 -17.57 -0.90
CA TYR A 202 -10.52 -17.28 -2.32
C TYR A 202 -10.79 -15.81 -2.63
N ASP A 203 -11.87 -15.23 -2.09
CA ASP A 203 -12.22 -13.84 -2.33
C ASP A 203 -11.16 -12.86 -1.79
N PHE A 204 -10.60 -13.15 -0.60
CA PHE A 204 -9.49 -12.40 -0.04
C PHE A 204 -8.27 -12.42 -0.96
N ALA A 205 -7.77 -13.62 -1.30
CA ALA A 205 -6.59 -13.77 -2.15
C ALA A 205 -6.79 -13.18 -3.55
N PHE A 206 -7.99 -13.30 -4.12
CA PHE A 206 -8.33 -12.73 -5.43
C PHE A 206 -8.29 -11.20 -5.40
N ASN A 207 -8.93 -10.58 -4.40
CA ASN A 207 -8.94 -9.13 -4.25
C ASN A 207 -7.53 -8.58 -3.98
N ASP A 208 -6.73 -9.30 -3.22
CA ASP A 208 -5.35 -8.93 -2.91
C ASP A 208 -4.45 -9.03 -4.14
N LEU A 209 -4.59 -10.10 -4.94
CA LEU A 209 -3.89 -10.24 -6.21
C LEU A 209 -4.30 -9.14 -7.20
N ALA A 210 -5.59 -8.81 -7.26
CA ALA A 210 -6.09 -7.72 -8.08
C ALA A 210 -5.45 -6.39 -7.65
N LEU A 211 -5.41 -6.08 -6.34
CA LEU A 211 -4.75 -4.88 -5.82
C LEU A 211 -3.27 -4.81 -6.23
N VAL A 212 -2.53 -5.92 -6.16
CA VAL A 212 -1.14 -5.98 -6.64
C VAL A 212 -1.08 -5.71 -8.15
N ALA A 213 -1.97 -6.31 -8.94
CA ALA A 213 -2.05 -6.12 -10.39
C ALA A 213 -2.18 -4.63 -10.75
N LEU A 214 -3.03 -3.87 -10.02
CA LEU A 214 -3.21 -2.43 -10.21
C LEU A 214 -1.95 -1.60 -10.04
N HIS A 215 -1.04 -2.10 -9.20
CA HIS A 215 0.16 -1.37 -8.84
C HIS A 215 1.41 -1.89 -9.56
N THR A 216 1.28 -2.83 -10.49
CA THR A 216 2.40 -3.36 -11.30
C THR A 216 3.10 -2.30 -12.13
N CYS A 217 2.45 -1.17 -12.42
CA CYS A 217 3.06 -0.04 -13.13
C CYS A 217 3.88 0.90 -12.22
N TYR A 218 3.94 0.69 -10.91
CA TYR A 218 4.72 1.57 -10.03
C TYR A 218 6.19 1.12 -9.96
N PRO A 219 7.16 2.01 -10.23
CA PRO A 219 8.60 1.68 -10.18
C PRO A 219 9.06 1.02 -8.88
N ALA A 220 8.49 1.43 -7.74
CA ALA A 220 8.82 0.88 -6.43
C ALA A 220 8.50 -0.63 -6.30
N LEU A 221 7.54 -1.13 -7.08
CA LEU A 221 7.10 -2.53 -7.06
C LEU A 221 7.82 -3.42 -8.09
N LEU A 222 8.41 -2.84 -9.14
CA LEU A 222 8.96 -3.63 -10.25
C LEU A 222 10.01 -4.63 -9.81
N LYS A 223 11.00 -4.19 -9.02
CA LYS A 223 12.06 -5.06 -8.52
C LYS A 223 11.53 -6.10 -7.52
N PRO A 224 10.77 -5.73 -6.46
CA PRO A 224 10.14 -6.72 -5.58
C PRO A 224 9.33 -7.77 -6.32
N LEU A 225 8.48 -7.36 -7.26
CA LEU A 225 7.64 -8.29 -8.03
C LEU A 225 8.47 -9.21 -8.93
N LYS A 226 9.51 -8.69 -9.59
CA LYS A 226 10.42 -9.51 -10.42
C LYS A 226 11.05 -10.66 -9.64
N HIS A 227 11.33 -10.46 -8.35
CA HIS A 227 11.90 -11.49 -7.48
C HIS A 227 10.85 -12.40 -6.83
N ALA A 228 9.66 -11.87 -6.53
CA ALA A 228 8.64 -12.58 -5.77
C ALA A 228 7.62 -13.35 -6.64
N LEU A 229 7.48 -13.01 -7.92
CA LEU A 229 6.57 -13.72 -8.82
C LEU A 229 7.13 -15.10 -9.13
N SER A 230 6.45 -16.12 -8.60
CA SER A 230 6.58 -17.51 -9.01
C SER A 230 5.17 -18.02 -9.32
N PRO A 231 4.98 -18.81 -10.40
CA PRO A 231 3.67 -19.33 -10.75
C PRO A 231 3.02 -20.03 -9.53
N PRO A 232 1.81 -19.63 -9.12
CA PRO A 232 1.11 -20.31 -8.04
C PRO A 232 0.76 -21.74 -8.45
N SER A 233 0.86 -22.66 -7.51
CA SER A 233 0.36 -24.03 -7.64
C SER A 233 -1.17 -24.04 -7.63
N ILE A 234 -1.80 -23.65 -8.74
CA ILE A 234 -3.27 -23.56 -8.88
C ILE A 234 -3.82 -24.88 -9.44
N SER A 235 -4.89 -25.40 -8.83
CA SER A 235 -5.71 -26.51 -9.34
C SER A 235 -6.14 -26.31 -10.81
N ARG A 236 -6.21 -27.38 -11.61
CA ARG A 236 -6.61 -27.32 -13.04
C ARG A 236 -8.10 -27.08 -13.28
N ASP A 237 -8.93 -27.02 -12.25
CA ASP A 237 -10.36 -26.75 -12.38
C ASP A 237 -10.70 -25.35 -12.96
N ASN A 238 -11.98 -25.14 -13.27
CA ASN A 238 -12.52 -23.92 -13.87
C ASN A 238 -12.25 -22.67 -13.02
N SER A 239 -12.18 -22.82 -11.71
CA SER A 239 -11.84 -21.71 -10.82
C SER A 239 -10.40 -21.28 -10.86
N GLY A 240 -9.51 -22.25 -11.05
CA GLY A 240 -8.13 -21.95 -11.33
C GLY A 240 -7.98 -21.12 -12.60
N GLU A 241 -8.93 -21.16 -13.54
CA GLU A 241 -8.86 -20.38 -14.77
C GLU A 241 -8.92 -18.87 -14.52
N ARG A 242 -9.82 -18.40 -13.65
CA ARG A 242 -9.91 -16.97 -13.28
C ARG A 242 -8.62 -16.49 -12.62
N VAL A 243 -8.07 -17.26 -11.69
CA VAL A 243 -6.84 -16.92 -10.98
C VAL A 243 -5.64 -16.96 -11.93
N ARG A 244 -5.52 -17.97 -12.80
CA ARG A 244 -4.51 -18.05 -13.86
C ARG A 244 -4.61 -16.86 -14.82
N GLY A 245 -5.82 -16.46 -15.18
CA GLY A 245 -6.08 -15.28 -16.01
C GLY A 245 -5.55 -14.01 -15.36
N LEU A 246 -5.91 -13.76 -14.09
CA LEU A 246 -5.42 -12.60 -13.35
C LEU A 246 -3.90 -12.65 -13.14
N TRP A 247 -3.34 -13.83 -12.86
CA TRP A 247 -1.90 -14.01 -12.71
C TRP A 247 -1.14 -13.67 -14.00
N LYS A 248 -1.61 -14.16 -15.15
CA LYS A 248 -1.06 -13.82 -16.47
C LYS A 248 -1.11 -12.31 -16.74
N ILE A 249 -2.17 -11.62 -16.28
CA ILE A 249 -2.26 -10.16 -16.38
C ILE A 249 -1.16 -9.49 -15.54
N VAL A 250 -0.91 -9.97 -14.32
CA VAL A 250 0.18 -9.47 -13.46
C VAL A 250 1.54 -9.67 -14.14
N GLU A 251 1.82 -10.86 -14.65
CA GLU A 251 3.08 -11.19 -15.34
C GLU A 251 3.28 -10.31 -16.58
N ALA A 252 2.26 -10.22 -17.45
CA ALA A 252 2.33 -9.41 -18.66
C ALA A 252 2.48 -7.91 -18.35
N SER A 253 1.77 -7.41 -17.33
CA SER A 253 1.86 -6.02 -16.91
C SER A 253 3.23 -5.68 -16.31
N LEU A 254 3.77 -6.57 -15.48
CA LEU A 254 5.11 -6.42 -14.93
C LEU A 254 6.16 -6.45 -16.05
N ALA A 255 6.09 -7.41 -16.98
CA ALA A 255 7.05 -7.53 -18.07
C ALA A 255 7.11 -6.24 -18.90
N ARG A 256 5.95 -5.68 -19.28
CA ARG A 256 5.88 -4.38 -19.99
C ARG A 256 6.45 -3.24 -19.16
N SER A 257 6.15 -3.20 -17.87
CA SER A 257 6.62 -2.14 -16.98
C SER A 257 8.13 -2.20 -16.74
N LEU A 258 8.70 -3.41 -16.63
CA LEU A 258 10.15 -3.64 -16.54
C LEU A 258 10.86 -3.25 -17.84
N GLU A 259 10.34 -3.69 -18.99
CA GLU A 259 10.86 -3.31 -20.31
C GLU A 259 10.88 -1.78 -20.47
N HIS A 260 9.83 -1.10 -20.02
CA HIS A 260 9.77 0.35 -20.03
C HIS A 260 10.76 1.00 -19.05
N TYR A 261 10.91 0.43 -17.86
CA TYR A 261 11.81 0.94 -16.82
C TYR A 261 13.28 0.80 -17.22
N GLU A 262 13.66 -0.33 -17.81
CA GLU A 262 15.02 -0.65 -18.23
C GLU A 262 15.46 0.18 -19.45
N ARG A 263 14.56 0.50 -20.38
CA ARG A 263 14.87 1.43 -21.49
C ARG A 263 15.11 2.87 -21.04
N GLY A 264 14.70 3.22 -19.83
CA GLY A 264 14.65 4.59 -19.36
C GLY A 264 13.52 5.38 -20.01
N THR A 265 12.94 6.29 -19.24
CA THR A 265 11.96 7.24 -19.76
C THR A 265 12.70 8.34 -20.53
N ALA A 266 13.09 8.06 -21.78
CA ALA A 266 13.52 9.11 -22.72
C ALA A 266 12.35 9.99 -23.18
N ALA A 267 11.13 9.72 -22.67
CA ALA A 267 9.96 10.52 -22.96
C ALA A 267 10.16 11.96 -22.48
N THR A 268 10.26 12.87 -23.45
CA THR A 268 10.15 14.31 -23.24
C THR A 268 8.72 14.64 -22.85
N THR A 269 8.31 14.35 -21.62
CA THR A 269 6.97 14.71 -21.14
C THR A 269 6.90 16.20 -20.86
N CYS A 270 6.10 16.89 -21.67
CA CYS A 270 5.63 18.24 -21.46
C CYS A 270 4.10 18.19 -21.28
N ASP A 271 3.56 18.90 -20.30
CA ASP A 271 2.12 18.99 -20.04
C ASP A 271 1.45 20.11 -20.86
N ASN A 272 2.21 21.00 -21.49
CA ASN A 272 1.63 21.99 -22.40
C ASN A 272 0.99 21.28 -23.61
N LEU A 273 -0.33 21.40 -23.74
CA LEU A 273 -1.10 20.74 -24.80
C LEU A 273 -0.74 21.23 -26.22
N THR A 274 -0.22 22.46 -26.34
CA THR A 274 0.24 23.05 -27.61
C THR A 274 1.69 22.67 -27.96
N HIS A 275 2.36 21.86 -27.13
CA HIS A 275 3.76 21.44 -27.34
C HIS A 275 3.97 20.70 -28.67
N LYS A 276 2.93 20.06 -29.23
CA LYS A 276 3.01 19.32 -30.52
C LYS A 276 3.24 20.21 -31.74
N GLU A 277 2.92 21.49 -31.67
CA GLU A 277 2.98 22.39 -32.84
C GLU A 277 4.19 23.33 -32.80
N ALA A 278 4.66 23.70 -31.61
CA ALA A 278 5.55 24.84 -31.46
C ALA A 278 7.05 24.52 -31.51
N THR A 279 7.50 23.29 -31.26
CA THR A 279 8.96 23.01 -31.21
C THR A 279 9.23 21.50 -31.19
N ARG A 280 9.61 20.93 -32.33
CA ARG A 280 10.73 19.99 -32.29
C ARG A 280 11.89 20.83 -31.79
N HIS A 281 12.17 20.84 -30.48
CA HIS A 281 13.40 21.42 -29.97
C HIS A 281 14.52 20.77 -30.78
N SER A 282 15.07 21.55 -31.69
CA SER A 282 15.82 21.09 -32.87
C SER A 282 16.94 20.16 -32.43
N ASN A 283 16.96 18.98 -33.03
CA ASN A 283 17.81 17.82 -32.79
C ASN A 283 19.33 18.06 -32.94
N ASP A 284 19.84 19.28 -32.89
CA ASP A 284 21.15 19.59 -33.49
C ASP A 284 22.31 19.77 -32.51
N SER A 285 22.16 19.34 -31.25
CA SER A 285 23.30 19.33 -30.32
C SER A 285 23.16 18.22 -29.28
N GLY A 286 23.59 17.02 -29.69
CA GLY A 286 24.02 15.88 -28.87
C GLY A 286 23.27 15.63 -27.56
N THR A 287 22.29 14.71 -27.58
CA THR A 287 21.85 13.81 -26.48
C THR A 287 21.88 14.31 -25.02
N GLN A 288 21.83 15.61 -24.76
CA GLN A 288 21.68 16.12 -23.41
C GLN A 288 20.23 15.93 -22.99
N ALA A 289 20.03 15.14 -21.94
CA ALA A 289 18.72 14.95 -21.34
C ALA A 289 18.14 16.34 -20.98
N ILE A 290 17.02 16.70 -21.61
CA ILE A 290 16.33 17.96 -21.33
C ILE A 290 15.90 17.94 -19.86
N ALA A 291 16.41 18.88 -19.07
CA ALA A 291 16.04 19.02 -17.67
C ALA A 291 14.59 19.51 -17.57
N HIS A 292 13.67 18.59 -17.28
CA HIS A 292 12.27 18.90 -17.03
C HIS A 292 12.11 19.81 -15.80
N LYS A 293 11.23 20.81 -15.91
CA LYS A 293 10.90 21.75 -14.84
C LYS A 293 9.45 21.57 -14.42
N THR A 294 9.19 21.55 -13.12
CA THR A 294 7.80 21.60 -12.61
C THR A 294 7.39 23.05 -12.36
N CYS A 295 6.11 23.36 -12.46
CA CYS A 295 5.60 24.63 -11.94
C CYS A 295 6.03 24.80 -10.47
N SER A 296 6.61 25.95 -10.12
CA SER A 296 7.16 26.21 -8.78
C SER A 296 6.09 26.44 -7.71
N ASN A 297 4.85 26.73 -8.11
CA ASN A 297 3.74 26.91 -7.18
C ASN A 297 3.07 25.56 -6.89
N CYS A 298 2.49 24.92 -7.91
CA CYS A 298 1.69 23.71 -7.72
C CYS A 298 2.48 22.40 -7.79
N HIS A 299 3.66 22.39 -8.43
CA HIS A 299 4.45 21.18 -8.73
C HIS A 299 3.75 20.06 -9.53
N THR A 300 2.48 20.24 -9.93
CA THR A 300 1.66 19.21 -10.56
C THR A 300 1.97 19.04 -12.04
N VAL A 301 2.18 20.14 -12.76
CA VAL A 301 2.53 20.19 -14.19
C VAL A 301 4.04 20.24 -14.42
N VAL A 302 4.46 19.69 -15.56
CA VAL A 302 5.84 19.49 -16.00
C VAL A 302 6.02 20.11 -17.39
N TYR A 303 7.04 20.95 -17.53
CA TYR A 303 7.40 21.60 -18.77
C TYR A 303 8.83 21.24 -19.18
N CYS A 304 9.06 21.08 -20.48
CA CYS A 304 10.40 20.91 -21.04
C CYS A 304 11.19 22.23 -21.10
N SER A 305 10.50 23.38 -21.07
CA SER A 305 11.11 24.72 -21.21
C SER A 305 10.23 25.80 -20.56
N LYS A 306 10.81 26.99 -20.34
CA LYS A 306 10.07 28.17 -19.86
C LYS A 306 9.03 28.63 -20.89
N LEU A 307 9.36 28.53 -22.18
CA LEU A 307 8.44 28.88 -23.28
C LEU A 307 7.18 28.02 -23.22
N CYS A 308 7.31 26.71 -22.98
CA CYS A 308 6.16 25.84 -22.82
C CYS A 308 5.32 26.18 -21.58
N GLN A 309 5.94 26.61 -20.48
CA GLN A 309 5.21 27.07 -19.30
C GLN A 309 4.45 28.37 -19.58
N GLU A 310 5.07 29.34 -20.26
CA GLU A 310 4.47 30.63 -20.59
C GLU A 310 3.27 30.47 -21.55
N ALA A 311 3.39 29.61 -22.56
CA ALA A 311 2.30 29.33 -23.50
C ALA A 311 1.10 28.62 -22.85
N ASP A 312 1.36 27.77 -21.85
CA ASP A 312 0.32 27.05 -21.10
C ASP A 312 -0.28 27.90 -19.96
N TRP A 313 0.35 29.01 -19.60
CA TRP A 313 0.03 29.75 -18.38
C TRP A 313 -1.39 30.32 -18.35
N SER A 314 -1.95 30.73 -19.50
CA SER A 314 -3.33 31.22 -19.55
C SER A 314 -4.35 30.16 -19.15
N LEU A 315 -4.09 28.89 -19.47
CA LEU A 315 -4.93 27.75 -19.10
C LEU A 315 -4.61 27.27 -17.67
N HIS A 316 -3.33 27.11 -17.36
CA HIS A 316 -2.89 26.55 -16.08
C HIS A 316 -3.17 27.48 -14.88
N ARG A 317 -3.17 28.81 -15.07
CA ARG A 317 -3.29 29.78 -13.98
C ARG A 317 -4.49 29.52 -13.08
N ASP A 318 -5.65 29.25 -13.67
CA ASP A 318 -6.91 29.11 -12.94
C ASP A 318 -6.94 27.81 -12.11
N GLU A 319 -6.25 26.76 -12.58
CA GLU A 319 -6.14 25.48 -11.89
C GLU A 319 -4.97 25.43 -10.89
N CYS A 320 -4.00 26.35 -11.02
CA CYS A 320 -2.72 26.29 -10.31
C CYS A 320 -2.88 26.29 -8.78
N GLU A 321 -3.75 27.15 -8.24
CA GLU A 321 -3.92 27.27 -6.79
C GLU A 321 -4.62 26.03 -6.20
N THR A 322 -5.64 25.51 -6.89
CA THR A 322 -6.29 24.24 -6.51
C THR A 322 -5.29 23.10 -6.53
N ALA A 323 -4.49 23.00 -7.59
CA ALA A 323 -3.47 21.97 -7.74
C ALA A 323 -2.36 22.06 -6.67
N LYS A 324 -1.99 23.28 -6.25
CA LYS A 324 -1.06 23.53 -5.15
C LYS A 324 -1.61 23.01 -3.82
N ASN A 325 -2.89 23.23 -3.52
CA ASN A 325 -3.48 22.70 -2.30
C ASN A 325 -3.43 21.17 -2.26
N VAL A 326 -3.77 20.51 -3.38
CA VAL A 326 -3.64 19.04 -3.53
C VAL A 326 -2.19 18.59 -3.37
N TYR A 327 -1.23 19.33 -3.92
CA TYR A 327 0.20 19.05 -3.75
C TYR A 327 0.62 19.13 -2.28
N MET A 328 0.27 20.21 -1.58
CA MET A 328 0.64 20.43 -0.18
C MET A 328 0.05 19.34 0.72
N GLU A 329 -1.22 19.01 0.53
CA GLU A 329 -1.89 17.93 1.24
C GLU A 329 -1.17 16.59 1.02
N ARG A 330 -1.01 16.15 -0.23
CA ARG A 330 -0.35 14.88 -0.55
C ARG A 330 1.11 14.84 -0.09
N LYS A 331 1.82 15.96 -0.14
CA LYS A 331 3.20 16.07 0.33
C LYS A 331 3.29 15.97 1.84
N ALA A 332 2.37 16.60 2.58
CA ALA A 332 2.30 16.49 4.03
C ALA A 332 2.11 15.03 4.48
N PHE A 333 1.33 14.26 3.73
CA PHE A 333 1.19 12.82 3.96
C PHE A 333 2.33 11.98 3.34
N GLY A 334 3.29 12.56 2.63
CA GLY A 334 4.37 11.80 1.97
C GLY A 334 3.90 10.90 0.82
N GLY A 335 2.69 11.16 0.31
CA GLY A 335 2.08 10.49 -0.85
C GLY A 335 2.39 11.16 -2.18
N TRP A 336 3.09 12.29 -2.17
CA TRP A 336 3.50 12.94 -3.40
C TRP A 336 4.49 12.07 -4.19
N LEU A 337 4.14 11.79 -5.45
CA LEU A 337 4.99 11.02 -6.36
C LEU A 337 6.16 11.87 -6.85
N SER A 338 7.34 11.26 -6.91
CA SER A 338 8.51 11.92 -7.52
C SER A 338 8.23 12.27 -8.99
N LEU A 339 8.88 13.31 -9.51
CA LEU A 339 8.78 13.66 -10.93
C LEU A 339 9.10 12.46 -11.84
N ARG A 340 10.20 11.75 -11.56
CA ARG A 340 10.59 10.54 -12.29
C ARG A 340 9.50 9.46 -12.29
N THR A 341 8.83 9.25 -11.16
CA THR A 341 7.73 8.28 -11.06
C THR A 341 6.52 8.72 -11.87
N ARG A 342 6.16 10.02 -11.84
CA ARG A 342 5.04 10.55 -12.63
C ARG A 342 5.30 10.42 -14.12
N MET A 343 6.50 10.79 -14.57
CA MET A 343 6.90 10.63 -15.97
C MET A 343 6.84 9.17 -16.42
N PHE A 344 7.33 8.25 -15.58
CA PHE A 344 7.21 6.82 -15.84
C PHE A 344 5.76 6.35 -15.99
N LEU A 345 4.89 6.72 -15.05
CA LEU A 345 3.48 6.32 -15.09
C LEU A 345 2.77 6.91 -16.29
N ARG A 346 3.04 8.17 -16.64
CA ARG A 346 2.49 8.83 -17.83
C ARG A 346 2.94 8.12 -19.11
N ALA A 347 4.23 7.86 -19.26
CA ALA A 347 4.74 7.17 -20.44
C ALA A 347 4.23 5.72 -20.54
N ALA A 348 4.06 5.03 -19.40
CA ALA A 348 3.41 3.72 -19.36
C ALA A 348 1.95 3.80 -19.82
N LEU A 349 1.18 4.78 -19.33
CA LEU A 349 -0.21 5.01 -19.75
C LEU A 349 -0.32 5.38 -21.24
N GLU A 350 0.50 6.30 -21.73
CA GLU A 350 0.54 6.68 -23.15
C GLU A 350 0.88 5.49 -24.04
N ARG A 351 1.87 4.67 -23.64
CA ARG A 351 2.20 3.44 -24.38
C ARG A 351 1.07 2.44 -24.32
N MET A 352 0.40 2.29 -23.18
CA MET A 352 -0.82 1.52 -23.11
C MET A 352 -1.75 2.07 -24.19
N VAL A 353 -2.23 3.32 -24.10
CA VAL A 353 -3.17 3.99 -25.03
C VAL A 353 -2.84 3.76 -26.50
N ASN A 354 -1.58 3.91 -26.87
CA ASN A 354 -1.17 3.87 -28.27
C ASN A 354 -0.95 2.46 -28.82
N THR A 355 -0.82 1.43 -27.99
CA THR A 355 -0.78 0.06 -28.48
C THR A 355 -2.22 -0.39 -28.78
N GLU A 356 -2.57 -0.68 -30.04
CA GLU A 356 -3.91 -1.16 -30.48
C GLU A 356 -4.43 -2.41 -29.75
N GLN A 357 -3.64 -3.00 -28.83
CA GLN A 357 -4.02 -4.08 -27.92
C GLN A 357 -5.08 -3.68 -26.86
N TRP A 358 -5.79 -2.57 -27.05
CA TRP A 358 -6.79 -2.03 -26.13
C TRP A 358 -8.07 -2.87 -26.06
N GLY A 359 -8.45 -3.53 -27.17
CA GLY A 359 -9.77 -4.14 -27.32
C GLY A 359 -10.11 -5.28 -26.35
N SER A 360 -9.13 -6.04 -25.85
CA SER A 360 -9.39 -7.24 -25.02
C SER A 360 -8.96 -7.12 -23.55
N SER A 361 -8.11 -6.15 -23.20
CA SER A 361 -7.60 -5.97 -21.83
C SER A 361 -8.43 -4.99 -20.97
N LEU A 362 -9.25 -4.13 -21.60
CA LEU A 362 -10.00 -3.06 -20.92
C LEU A 362 -11.11 -3.56 -19.99
N THR A 363 -11.81 -4.65 -20.33
CA THR A 363 -12.88 -5.19 -19.47
C THR A 363 -12.39 -5.54 -18.08
N LEU A 364 -11.16 -6.02 -17.97
CA LEU A 364 -10.57 -6.37 -16.68
C LEU A 364 -9.80 -5.22 -16.04
N SER A 365 -9.21 -4.29 -16.78
CA SER A 365 -8.31 -3.26 -16.21
C SER A 365 -8.90 -1.85 -16.15
N LEU A 366 -9.94 -1.51 -16.92
CA LEU A 366 -10.51 -0.16 -16.96
C LEU A 366 -11.29 0.23 -15.69
N PRO A 367 -12.19 -0.60 -15.12
CA PRO A 367 -12.87 -0.25 -13.86
C PRO A 367 -11.87 0.03 -12.73
N PHE A 368 -10.76 -0.68 -12.79
CA PHE A 368 -9.65 -0.66 -11.87
C PHE A 368 -8.71 0.54 -12.04
N LEU A 369 -8.39 0.91 -13.29
CA LEU A 369 -7.69 2.16 -13.59
C LEU A 369 -8.55 3.37 -13.21
N LEU A 370 -9.85 3.34 -13.51
CA LEU A 370 -10.80 4.36 -13.09
C LEU A 370 -10.90 4.44 -11.58
N GLU A 371 -10.92 3.33 -10.84
CA GLU A 371 -10.89 3.35 -9.38
C GLU A 371 -9.56 3.89 -8.83
N THR A 372 -8.44 3.62 -9.49
CA THR A 372 -7.12 4.16 -9.11
C THR A 372 -7.07 5.67 -9.32
N VAL A 373 -7.55 6.15 -10.47
CA VAL A 373 -7.68 7.58 -10.80
C VAL A 373 -8.67 8.27 -9.84
N ASN A 374 -9.82 7.66 -9.58
CA ASN A 374 -10.83 8.17 -8.67
C ASN A 374 -10.39 8.14 -7.20
N SER A 375 -9.63 7.13 -6.78
CA SER A 375 -9.07 7.06 -5.42
C SER A 375 -7.99 8.12 -5.23
N ALA A 376 -7.20 8.41 -6.27
CA ALA A 376 -6.32 9.56 -6.25
C ALA A 376 -7.12 10.87 -6.13
N ALA A 377 -8.27 11.00 -6.80
CA ALA A 377 -9.12 12.18 -6.73
C ALA A 377 -9.90 12.33 -5.40
N ARG A 378 -10.25 11.23 -4.70
CA ARG A 378 -11.01 11.28 -3.44
C ARG A 378 -10.20 11.69 -2.21
N ILE A 379 -8.87 11.67 -2.30
CA ILE A 379 -8.00 12.06 -1.17
C ILE A 379 -7.96 13.59 -1.01
N SER A 380 -8.45 14.39 -1.97
CA SER A 380 -8.44 15.85 -1.89
C SER A 380 -9.65 16.49 -1.20
N ASP A 381 -10.57 15.72 -0.62
CA ASP A 381 -11.64 16.29 0.21
C ASP A 381 -12.10 15.31 1.32
N PRO A 382 -11.53 15.40 2.54
CA PRO A 382 -12.00 14.59 3.66
C PRO A 382 -13.34 15.05 4.26
N TYR A 383 -13.95 16.13 3.76
CA TYR A 383 -15.16 16.75 4.35
C TYR A 383 -16.39 16.86 3.45
N GLN A 384 -16.33 16.55 2.15
CA GLN A 384 -17.53 16.49 1.30
C GLN A 384 -17.87 15.07 0.85
N ALA A 385 -18.84 14.47 1.52
CA ALA A 385 -19.69 13.42 0.96
C ALA A 385 -20.69 14.04 -0.03
N ARG A 386 -20.24 14.44 -1.22
CA ARG A 386 -21.12 14.60 -2.39
C ARG A 386 -20.50 13.90 -3.60
N SER A 387 -21.32 13.09 -4.27
CA SER A 387 -20.94 12.24 -5.39
C SER A 387 -20.48 13.06 -6.60
N PRO A 388 -19.33 12.76 -7.24
CA PRO A 388 -18.87 13.42 -8.47
C PRO A 388 -19.67 13.05 -9.74
N LEU A 389 -20.76 12.27 -9.63
CA LEU A 389 -21.54 11.79 -10.79
C LEU A 389 -22.29 12.90 -11.57
N THR A 390 -22.28 14.15 -11.12
CA THR A 390 -22.96 15.26 -11.79
C THR A 390 -22.17 15.94 -12.92
N LEU A 391 -20.91 15.57 -13.18
CA LEU A 391 -20.14 16.18 -14.29
C LEU A 391 -20.01 15.31 -15.54
N PHE A 392 -20.48 14.05 -15.52
CA PHE A 392 -20.33 13.11 -16.64
C PHE A 392 -21.61 12.86 -17.46
N HIS A 393 -22.75 13.40 -17.02
CA HIS A 393 -24.02 13.24 -17.74
C HIS A 393 -24.14 14.10 -19.01
N ASP A 394 -23.21 15.04 -19.25
CA ASP A 394 -23.30 15.98 -20.38
C ASP A 394 -22.43 15.62 -21.59
N ILE A 395 -21.70 14.49 -21.58
CA ILE A 395 -20.78 14.11 -22.68
C ILE A 395 -21.21 12.80 -23.39
N THR A 396 -22.28 12.13 -22.94
CA THR A 396 -22.60 10.76 -23.37
C THR A 396 -23.47 10.54 -24.63
N PRO A 397 -24.06 11.52 -25.36
CA PRO A 397 -24.82 11.14 -26.56
C PRO A 397 -23.99 10.91 -27.84
N ALA A 398 -22.71 11.33 -27.91
CA ALA A 398 -22.04 11.44 -29.21
C ALA A 398 -21.14 10.25 -29.66
N VAL A 399 -21.05 9.16 -28.87
CA VAL A 399 -20.10 8.05 -29.15
C VAL A 399 -20.79 6.69 -29.32
N MET A 400 -22.13 6.64 -29.38
CA MET A 400 -22.88 5.39 -29.61
C MET A 400 -23.54 5.32 -30.99
N GLU A 401 -23.27 6.27 -31.88
CA GLU A 401 -23.66 6.21 -33.30
C GLU A 401 -22.43 6.54 -34.17
N GLY A 402 -21.62 5.52 -34.45
CA GLY A 402 -20.42 5.59 -35.29
C GLY A 402 -19.76 4.25 -35.48
#